data_AF-A0A1I3G046-F1
#
_entry.id   AF-A0A1I3G046-F1
#
_cell.length_a   1.000
_cell.length_b   1.000
_cell.length_c   1.000
_cell.angle_alpha   90.00
_cell.angle_beta   90.00
_cell.angle_gamma   90.00
#
_symmetry.space_group_name_H-M   'P 1'
#
loop_
_entity.id
_entity.type
_entity.pdbx_description
1 polymer ?
#
loop_
_entity_poly.entity_id
_entity_poly.type
_entity_poly.pdbx_seq_one_letter_code
_entity_poly.pdbx_strand_id
1 'polypeptide(L)'
;MFKKLKFYAVAAAFSMLSAQVQAEDIHQEFGVWGQIMANINVGNVTGNENLKNWRLWLEGQGRFANDPIQFSQAIIRPGIGYALNDKITIWGGYAWVPTSKPFANPNGGRDFDEH
;
A
#
# COMPACT_ATOMS: atom_id res chain seq x y z
N MET A 1 45.08 29.77 -27.47
CA MET A 1 44.98 28.30 -27.34
C MET A 1 45.12 27.79 -25.90
N PHE A 2 46.13 28.22 -25.14
CA PHE A 2 46.42 27.70 -23.78
C PHE A 2 45.31 27.84 -22.71
N LYS A 3 44.44 28.86 -22.79
CA LYS A 3 43.33 29.03 -21.82
C LYS A 3 42.23 27.97 -21.96
N LYS A 4 41.92 27.54 -23.19
CA LYS A 4 40.93 26.47 -23.43
C LYS A 4 41.45 25.12 -22.95
N LEU A 5 42.74 24.85 -23.14
CA LEU A 5 43.40 23.61 -22.70
C LEU A 5 43.34 23.41 -21.17
N LYS A 6 43.54 24.49 -20.39
CA LYS A 6 43.40 24.44 -18.92
C LYS A 6 41.96 24.19 -18.47
N PHE A 7 40.99 24.76 -19.18
CA PHE A 7 39.57 24.54 -18.89
C PHE A 7 39.16 23.08 -19.14
N TYR A 8 39.61 22.48 -20.25
CA TYR A 8 39.37 21.06 -20.52
C TYR A 8 40.05 20.14 -19.50
N ALA A 9 41.26 20.48 -19.03
CA ALA A 9 41.95 19.72 -18.00
C ALA A 9 41.21 19.74 -16.64
N VAL A 10 40.66 20.89 -16.25
CA VAL A 10 39.86 21.01 -15.02
C VAL A 10 38.53 20.26 -15.14
N ALA A 11 37.86 20.34 -16.29
CA ALA A 11 36.63 19.60 -16.53
C ALA A 11 36.85 18.08 -16.51
N ALA A 12 37.96 17.59 -17.09
CA ALA A 12 38.34 16.18 -17.05
C ALA A 12 38.67 15.70 -15.63
N ALA A 13 39.35 16.54 -14.82
CA ALA A 13 39.60 16.24 -13.42
C ALA A 13 38.31 16.18 -12.59
N PHE A 14 37.34 17.06 -12.87
CA PHE A 14 36.02 17.05 -12.20
C PHE A 14 35.16 15.84 -12.61
N SER A 15 35.23 15.37 -13.85
CA SER A 15 34.50 14.16 -14.27
C SER A 15 35.05 12.88 -13.63
N MET A 16 36.28 12.88 -13.12
CA MET A 16 36.85 11.75 -12.37
C MET A 16 36.47 11.76 -10.88
N LEU A 17 35.88 12.85 -10.38
CA LEU A 17 35.37 12.98 -9.01
C LEU A 17 33.88 12.61 -8.88
N SER A 18 33.21 12.23 -9.98
CA SER A 18 31.83 11.74 -9.89
C SER A 18 31.82 10.38 -9.17
N ALA A 19 31.10 10.29 -8.06
CA ALA A 19 30.84 9.02 -7.39
C ALA A 19 30.25 8.01 -8.38
N GLN A 20 30.79 6.80 -8.41
CA GLN A 20 30.19 5.70 -9.16
C GLN A 20 28.86 5.36 -8.49
N VAL A 21 27.75 5.75 -9.12
CA VAL A 21 26.43 5.19 -8.79
C VAL A 21 26.42 3.80 -9.38
N GLN A 22 26.58 2.78 -8.51
CA GLN A 22 26.23 1.43 -8.91
C GLN A 22 24.71 1.35 -9.00
N ALA A 23 24.19 0.82 -10.11
CA ALA A 23 22.81 0.40 -10.15
C ALA A 23 22.64 -0.69 -9.08
N GLU A 24 21.66 -0.52 -8.19
CA GLU A 24 21.30 -1.54 -7.22
C GLU A 24 20.85 -2.80 -7.95
N ASP A 25 21.13 -3.98 -7.38
CA ASP A 25 20.67 -5.25 -7.96
C ASP A 25 19.16 -5.20 -8.17
N ILE A 26 18.70 -5.61 -9.35
CA ILE A 26 17.27 -5.67 -9.66
C ILE A 26 16.69 -6.84 -8.86
N HIS A 27 16.20 -6.55 -7.66
CA HIS A 27 15.38 -7.47 -6.89
C HIS A 27 13.99 -7.54 -7.53
N GLN A 28 13.80 -8.53 -8.42
CA GLN A 28 12.49 -8.81 -8.99
C GLN A 28 11.60 -9.45 -7.92
N GLU A 29 10.56 -8.73 -7.51
CA GLU A 29 9.55 -9.24 -6.59
C GLU A 29 8.21 -9.41 -7.29
N PHE A 30 7.67 -10.63 -7.27
CA PHE A 30 6.31 -10.94 -7.70
C PHE A 30 5.41 -11.20 -6.48
N GLY A 31 4.19 -10.68 -6.52
CA GLY A 31 3.20 -10.92 -5.48
C GLY A 31 1.78 -10.83 -6.00
N VAL A 32 0.87 -11.45 -5.26
CA VAL A 32 -0.57 -11.56 -5.56
C VAL A 32 -1.36 -11.06 -4.36
N TRP A 33 -2.43 -10.32 -4.67
CA TRP A 33 -3.43 -9.91 -3.69
C TRP A 33 -4.68 -10.78 -3.84
N GLY A 34 -5.11 -11.37 -2.74
CA GLY A 34 -6.44 -11.96 -2.60
C GLY A 34 -7.34 -11.04 -1.78
N GLN A 35 -8.59 -10.87 -2.21
CA GLN A 35 -9.58 -10.06 -1.51
C GLN A 35 -10.90 -10.81 -1.39
N ILE A 36 -11.52 -10.70 -0.21
CA ILE A 36 -12.90 -11.07 0.05
C ILE A 36 -13.61 -9.86 0.63
N MET A 37 -14.80 -9.56 0.12
CA MET A 37 -15.57 -8.39 0.54
C MET A 37 -17.07 -8.68 0.60
N ALA A 38 -17.74 -7.99 1.51
CA ALA A 38 -19.19 -7.99 1.64
C ALA A 38 -19.70 -6.56 1.83
N ASN A 39 -20.72 -6.20 1.08
CA ASN A 39 -21.51 -4.98 1.28
C ASN A 39 -22.95 -5.40 1.57
N ILE A 40 -23.43 -5.10 2.78
CA ILE A 40 -24.68 -5.62 3.30
C ILE A 40 -25.65 -4.46 3.51
N ASN A 41 -26.85 -4.55 2.93
CA ASN A 41 -27.98 -3.70 3.31
C ASN A 41 -28.68 -4.30 4.53
N VAL A 42 -28.59 -3.61 5.66
CA VAL A 42 -29.11 -4.12 6.95
C VAL A 42 -30.64 -4.29 6.90
N GLY A 43 -31.36 -3.34 6.30
CA GLY A 43 -32.82 -3.44 6.16
C GLY A 43 -33.25 -4.66 5.33
N ASN A 44 -32.53 -4.96 4.25
CA ASN A 44 -32.86 -6.12 3.40
C ASN A 44 -32.62 -7.45 4.11
N VAL A 45 -31.54 -7.57 4.88
CA VAL A 45 -31.20 -8.80 5.59
C VAL A 45 -32.10 -9.02 6.82
N THR A 46 -32.51 -7.93 7.49
CA THR A 46 -33.32 -8.00 8.72
C THR A 46 -34.82 -7.92 8.47
N GLY A 47 -35.25 -7.49 7.29
CA GLY A 47 -36.65 -7.16 6.99
C GLY A 47 -37.16 -5.89 7.69
N ASN A 48 -36.29 -5.12 8.34
CA ASN A 48 -36.67 -3.91 9.08
C ASN A 48 -36.52 -2.66 8.20
N GLU A 49 -37.66 -2.03 7.86
CA GLU A 49 -37.67 -0.84 7.02
C GLU A 49 -36.93 0.35 7.63
N ASN A 50 -36.89 0.47 8.97
CA ASN A 50 -36.15 1.54 9.64
C ASN A 50 -34.64 1.45 9.41
N LEU A 51 -34.15 0.29 8.98
CA LEU A 51 -32.73 0.03 8.71
C LEU A 51 -32.39 0.04 7.21
N LYS A 52 -33.33 0.40 6.33
CA LYS A 52 -33.14 0.35 4.86
C LYS A 52 -32.02 1.23 4.33
N ASN A 53 -31.60 2.25 5.09
CA ASN A 53 -30.50 3.15 4.73
C ASN A 53 -29.16 2.71 5.32
N TRP A 54 -29.13 1.80 6.28
CA TRP A 54 -27.90 1.35 6.92
C TRP A 54 -27.20 0.29 6.07
N ARG A 55 -25.87 0.38 6.01
CA ARG A 55 -25.00 -0.53 5.27
C ARG A 55 -23.88 -1.03 6.18
N LEU A 56 -23.40 -2.26 5.94
CA LEU A 56 -22.18 -2.79 6.53
C LEU A 56 -21.19 -3.13 5.43
N TRP A 57 -19.94 -2.77 5.63
CA TRP A 57 -18.81 -3.12 4.79
C TRP A 57 -17.87 -4.02 5.59
N LEU A 58 -17.55 -5.18 5.03
CA LEU A 58 -16.58 -6.09 5.61
C LEU A 58 -15.61 -6.49 4.50
N GLU A 59 -14.33 -6.33 4.75
CA GLU A 59 -13.29 -6.59 3.77
C GLU A 59 -12.08 -7.21 4.45
N GLY A 60 -11.57 -8.26 3.84
CA GLY A 60 -10.29 -8.88 4.16
C GLY A 60 -9.47 -8.98 2.89
N GLN A 61 -8.24 -8.45 2.92
CA GLN A 61 -7.25 -8.68 1.87
C GLN A 61 -6.01 -9.34 2.45
N GLY A 62 -5.37 -10.18 1.65
CA GLY A 62 -4.09 -10.79 1.95
C GLY A 62 -3.16 -10.70 0.74
N ARG A 63 -1.92 -10.25 0.98
CA ARG A 63 -0.86 -10.20 -0.02
C ARG A 63 0.12 -11.34 0.21
N PHE A 64 0.33 -12.13 -0.83
CA PHE A 64 1.42 -13.12 -0.89
C PHE A 64 2.51 -12.58 -1.83
N ALA A 65 3.74 -12.55 -1.37
CA ALA A 65 4.89 -12.03 -2.11
C ALA A 65 5.99 -13.11 -2.21
N ASN A 66 7.12 -12.75 -2.81
CA ASN A 66 8.25 -13.65 -3.07
C ASN A 66 7.79 -14.93 -3.80
N ASP A 67 7.33 -14.76 -5.04
CA ASP A 67 6.75 -15.83 -5.86
C ASP A 67 5.57 -16.54 -5.17
N PRO A 68 4.47 -15.81 -4.95
CA PRO A 68 3.45 -15.91 -3.88
C PRO A 68 3.56 -17.05 -2.84
N ILE A 69 4.74 -17.35 -2.33
CA ILE A 69 4.94 -18.38 -1.30
C ILE A 69 4.81 -17.80 0.11
N GLN A 70 5.07 -16.50 0.28
CA GLN A 70 5.14 -15.87 1.60
C GLN A 70 4.03 -14.85 1.82
N PHE A 71 3.25 -15.02 2.89
CA PHE A 71 2.32 -13.99 3.34
C PHE A 71 3.10 -12.75 3.82
N SER A 72 2.67 -11.58 3.36
CA SER A 72 3.43 -10.34 3.48
C SER A 72 2.65 -9.17 4.06
N GLN A 73 1.34 -9.11 3.83
CA GLN A 73 0.49 -8.03 4.32
C GLN A 73 -0.97 -8.49 4.39
N ALA A 74 -1.73 -8.01 5.37
CA ALA A 74 -3.18 -8.10 5.36
C ALA A 74 -3.81 -6.71 5.48
N ILE A 75 -5.06 -6.62 5.02
CA ILE A 75 -5.93 -5.48 5.27
C ILE A 75 -7.23 -6.04 5.84
N ILE A 76 -7.64 -5.58 7.01
CA ILE A 76 -8.95 -5.89 7.60
C ILE A 76 -9.69 -4.57 7.74
N ARG A 77 -10.81 -4.41 7.03
CA ARG A 77 -11.55 -3.14 6.97
C ARG A 77 -13.04 -3.33 7.24
N PRO A 78 -13.48 -3.25 8.50
CA PRO A 78 -14.88 -3.06 8.82
C PRO A 78 -15.31 -1.60 8.61
N GLY A 79 -16.54 -1.42 8.13
CA GLY A 79 -17.17 -0.12 7.98
C GLY A 79 -18.68 -0.16 8.16
N ILE A 80 -19.23 0.96 8.62
CA ILE A 80 -20.66 1.22 8.70
C ILE A 80 -20.97 2.34 7.70
N GLY A 81 -22.03 2.16 6.93
CA GLY A 81 -22.47 3.11 5.93
C GLY A 81 -23.88 3.60 6.17
N TYR A 82 -24.15 4.81 5.71
CA TYR A 82 -25.49 5.38 5.65
C TYR A 82 -25.77 5.88 4.23
N ALA A 83 -26.77 5.30 3.58
CA ALA A 83 -27.24 5.72 2.28
C ALA A 83 -28.04 7.01 2.41
N LEU A 84 -27.50 8.11 1.86
CA LEU A 84 -28.20 9.39 1.78
C LEU A 84 -29.31 9.35 0.73
N ASN A 85 -29.10 8.56 -0.32
CA ASN A 85 -30.05 8.22 -1.37
C ASN A 85 -29.57 6.95 -2.10
N ASP A 86 -30.26 6.57 -3.16
CA ASP A 86 -29.98 5.32 -3.91
C ASP A 86 -28.61 5.29 -4.61
N LYS A 87 -27.92 6.43 -4.70
CA LYS A 87 -26.64 6.57 -5.41
C LYS A 87 -25.48 6.95 -4.51
N ILE A 88 -25.76 7.51 -3.33
CA ILE A 88 -24.76 8.10 -2.45
C ILE A 88 -24.84 7.44 -1.09
N THR A 89 -23.73 6.85 -0.67
CA THR A 89 -23.55 6.29 0.69
C THR A 89 -22.29 6.89 1.30
N ILE A 90 -22.42 7.42 2.51
CA ILE A 90 -21.28 7.83 3.32
C ILE A 90 -20.85 6.66 4.19
N TRP A 91 -19.55 6.51 4.41
CA TRP A 91 -18.96 5.40 5.17
C TRP A 91 -18.05 5.93 6.27
N GLY A 92 -18.16 5.33 7.44
CA GLY A 92 -17.20 5.47 8.53
C GLY A 92 -16.71 4.08 8.92
N GLY A 93 -15.40 3.90 9.05
CA GLY A 93 -14.81 2.60 9.34
C GLY A 93 -13.36 2.71 9.79
N TYR A 94 -12.75 1.56 10.03
CA TYR A 94 -11.36 1.45 10.44
C TYR A 94 -10.65 0.44 9.54
N ALA A 95 -9.43 0.74 9.13
CA ALA A 95 -8.59 -0.17 8.37
C ALA A 95 -7.40 -0.57 9.24
N TRP A 96 -7.30 -1.86 9.56
CA TRP A 96 -6.11 -2.42 10.17
C TRP A 96 -5.25 -3.09 9.10
N VAL A 97 -4.00 -2.64 8.95
CA VAL A 97 -3.10 -3.07 7.87
C VAL A 97 -1.81 -3.68 8.45
N PRO A 98 -1.87 -4.90 9.02
CA PRO A 98 -0.66 -5.55 9.53
C PRO A 98 0.27 -5.95 8.37
N THR A 99 1.53 -5.58 8.50
CA THR A 99 2.59 -5.94 7.56
C THR A 99 3.52 -6.97 8.20
N SER A 100 3.93 -7.97 7.44
CA SER A 100 4.82 -9.06 7.88
C SER A 100 6.15 -9.00 7.15
N LYS A 101 7.14 -9.76 7.64
CA LYS A 101 8.42 -9.93 6.93
C LYS A 101 8.17 -10.46 5.51
N PRO A 102 8.95 -10.03 4.50
CA PRO A 102 10.19 -9.25 4.58
C PRO A 102 9.99 -7.72 4.71
N PHE A 103 8.77 -7.22 4.60
CA PHE A 103 8.49 -5.77 4.63
C PHE A 103 8.40 -5.18 6.03
N ALA A 104 8.19 -6.01 7.06
CA ALA A 104 8.21 -5.58 8.45
C ALA A 104 9.65 -5.20 8.89
N ASN A 105 9.78 -4.12 9.67
CA ASN A 105 11.06 -3.59 10.11
C ASN A 105 11.88 -4.67 10.88
N PRO A 106 13.12 -4.98 10.45
CA PRO A 106 13.93 -6.05 11.05
C PRO A 106 14.30 -5.83 12.52
N ASN A 107 14.18 -4.60 13.04
CA ASN A 107 14.54 -4.25 14.42
C ASN A 107 13.38 -4.33 15.43
N GLY A 108 12.22 -4.89 15.06
CA GLY A 108 11.08 -5.05 15.98
C GLY A 108 10.49 -3.73 16.50
N GLY A 109 10.82 -2.61 15.86
CA GLY A 109 10.09 -1.36 16.03
C GLY A 109 8.67 -1.58 15.52
N ARG A 110 7.67 -1.08 16.27
CA ARG A 110 6.24 -1.23 15.97
C ARG A 110 6.04 -1.15 14.47
N ASP A 111 5.48 -2.21 13.90
CA ASP A 111 5.07 -2.26 12.50
C ASP A 111 4.46 -0.92 12.15
N PHE A 112 4.86 -0.33 11.03
CA PHE A 112 4.40 0.99 10.61
C PHE A 112 2.86 0.98 10.53
N ASP A 113 2.22 1.38 11.62
CA ASP A 113 0.82 1.72 11.71
C ASP A 113 0.73 3.11 11.10
N GLU A 114 0.46 3.17 9.80
CA GLU A 114 0.38 4.44 9.05
C GLU A 114 -0.91 5.22 9.31
N HIS A 115 -1.54 5.00 10.48
CA HIS A 115 -2.78 5.63 10.92
C HIS A 115 -2.74 6.11 12.38
#